data_AF-A0A969NHV4-F1
#
_entry.id   AF-A0A969NHV4-F1
#
_cell.length_a   1.000
_cell.length_b   1.000
_cell.length_c   1.000
_cell.angle_alpha   90.00
_cell.angle_beta   90.00
_cell.angle_gamma   90.00
#
_symmetry.space_group_name_H-M   'P 1'
#
loop_
_entity.id
_entity.type
_entity.pdbx_description
1 polymer ?
#
loop_
_entity_poly.entity_id
_entity_poly.type
_entity_poly.pdbx_seq_one_letter_code
_entity_poly.pdbx_strand_id
1 'polypeptide(L)'
;MKFNIGDRVRFLNDVGGGKVIKYIDNETVAVLNQDDFEIPVLMSELILDQAPDYASSGSFLIYKALFLKAVVQYTYSKNPKITTLKKMIQLLFFWPLFLKTRKIKRIVH
;
A
#
# COMPACT_ATOMS: atom_id res chain seq x y z
N MET A 1 -2.88 -20.49 -10.55
CA MET A 1 -2.47 -21.12 -9.28
C MET A 1 -2.26 -20.03 -8.24
N LYS A 2 -2.80 -20.19 -7.02
CA LYS A 2 -2.75 -19.14 -5.97
C LYS A 2 -1.48 -19.17 -5.11
N PHE A 3 -0.73 -20.28 -5.14
CA PHE A 3 0.46 -20.51 -4.31
C PHE A 3 1.64 -20.94 -5.18
N ASN A 4 2.83 -20.45 -4.84
CA ASN A 4 4.10 -20.77 -5.49
C ASN A 4 4.97 -21.67 -4.60
N ILE A 5 5.85 -22.46 -5.23
CA ILE A 5 6.89 -23.20 -4.49
C ILE A 5 7.77 -22.18 -3.77
N GLY A 6 7.94 -22.35 -2.47
CA GLY A 6 8.67 -21.41 -1.63
C GLY A 6 7.79 -20.63 -0.65
N ASP A 7 6.49 -20.54 -0.92
CA ASP A 7 5.56 -19.76 -0.11
C ASP A 7 5.37 -20.41 1.26
N ARG A 8 5.36 -19.56 2.29
CA ARG A 8 4.94 -19.97 3.63
C ARG A 8 3.44 -19.89 3.72
N VAL A 9 2.83 -21.00 4.12
CA VAL A 9 1.39 -21.16 4.21
C VAL A 9 1.00 -21.67 5.59
N ARG A 10 -0.19 -21.30 6.03
CA ARG A 10 -0.86 -21.89 7.19
C ARG A 10 -2.08 -22.68 6.75
N PHE A 11 -2.47 -23.67 7.53
CA PHE A 11 -3.70 -24.41 7.29
C PHE A 11 -4.90 -23.57 7.74
N LEU A 12 -5.98 -23.58 6.95
CA LEU A 12 -7.21 -22.84 7.23
C LEU A 12 -7.92 -23.39 8.47
N ASN A 13 -7.92 -24.72 8.61
CA ASN A 13 -8.72 -25.45 9.60
C ASN A 13 -7.90 -26.03 10.76
N ASP A 14 -6.57 -25.85 10.77
CA ASP A 14 -5.69 -26.50 11.73
C ASP A 14 -4.62 -25.55 12.28
N VAL A 15 -4.10 -25.87 13.48
CA VAL A 15 -3.02 -25.13 14.14
C VAL A 15 -1.69 -25.61 13.57
N GLY A 16 -1.27 -24.99 12.48
CA GLY A 16 -0.02 -25.34 11.83
C GLY A 16 0.16 -24.69 10.48
N GLY A 17 1.22 -25.12 9.80
CA GLY A 17 1.58 -24.64 8.50
C GLY A 17 2.98 -25.09 8.13
N GLY A 18 3.43 -24.60 6.98
CA GLY A 18 4.72 -24.99 6.45
C GLY A 18 5.06 -24.23 5.18
N LYS A 19 5.95 -24.82 4.39
CA LYS A 19 6.43 -24.26 3.14
C LYS A 19 5.99 -25.11 1.97
N VAL A 20 5.44 -24.50 0.92
CA VAL A 20 5.09 -25.23 -0.31
C VAL A 20 6.38 -25.69 -1.01
N ILE A 21 6.51 -27.00 -1.25
CA ILE A 21 7.71 -27.60 -1.86
C ILE A 21 7.48 -28.16 -3.26
N LYS A 22 6.26 -28.65 -3.56
CA LYS A 22 5.91 -29.20 -4.87
C LYS A 22 4.40 -29.17 -5.11
N TYR A 23 4.02 -29.16 -6.38
CA TYR A 23 2.66 -29.44 -6.82
C TYR A 23 2.50 -30.95 -7.01
N ILE A 24 1.45 -31.51 -6.44
CA ILE A 24 1.09 -32.93 -6.67
C ILE A 24 0.11 -32.97 -7.84
N ASP A 25 -0.94 -32.16 -7.76
CA ASP A 25 -1.99 -32.04 -8.76
C ASP A 25 -2.36 -30.56 -8.98
N ASN A 26 -3.38 -30.30 -9.79
CA ASN A 26 -3.90 -28.94 -10.03
C ASN A 26 -4.46 -28.27 -8.76
N GLU A 27 -4.97 -29.07 -7.81
CA GLU A 27 -5.65 -28.59 -6.60
C GLU A 27 -4.90 -28.94 -5.31
N THR A 28 -3.89 -29.81 -5.37
CA THR A 28 -3.18 -30.35 -4.21
C THR A 28 -1.71 -29.99 -4.27
N VAL A 29 -1.19 -29.49 -3.15
CA VAL A 29 0.23 -29.16 -2.99
C VAL A 29 0.83 -29.90 -1.81
N ALA A 30 2.13 -30.20 -1.88
CA ALA A 30 2.86 -30.71 -0.73
C ALA A 30 3.41 -29.54 0.08
N VAL A 31 3.08 -29.54 1.38
CA VAL A 31 3.56 -28.59 2.37
C VAL A 31 4.57 -29.30 3.26
N LEU A 32 5.77 -28.73 3.38
CA LEU A 32 6.80 -29.18 4.30
C LEU A 32 6.59 -28.52 5.66
N ASN A 33 6.30 -29.32 6.67
CA ASN A 33 6.16 -28.87 8.06
C ASN A 33 7.53 -28.64 8.73
N GLN A 34 7.51 -28.14 9.96
CA GLN A 34 8.72 -27.90 10.76
C GLN A 34 9.51 -29.18 11.08
N ASP A 35 8.83 -30.33 11.11
CA ASP A 35 9.44 -31.64 11.34
C ASP A 35 9.99 -32.30 10.05
N ASP A 36 10.18 -31.51 8.99
CA ASP A 36 10.64 -31.97 7.66
C ASP A 36 9.76 -33.06 7.02
N PHE A 37 8.50 -33.15 7.44
CA PHE A 37 7.52 -34.07 6.86
C PHE A 37 6.71 -33.40 5.75
N GLU A 38 6.50 -34.13 4.64
CA GLU A 38 5.71 -33.67 3.50
C GLU A 38 4.25 -34.08 3.65
N ILE A 39 3.35 -33.09 3.76
CA ILE A 39 1.91 -33.33 3.87
C ILE A 39 1.21 -32.85 2.60
N PRO A 40 0.48 -33.71 1.88
CA PRO A 40 -0.37 -33.29 0.78
C PRO A 40 -1.62 -32.58 1.30
N VAL A 41 -1.81 -31.33 0.91
CA VAL A 41 -2.95 -30.50 1.35
C VAL A 41 -3.60 -29.80 0.16
N LEU A 42 -4.93 -29.67 0.21
CA LEU A 42 -5.70 -28.96 -0.79
C LEU A 42 -5.38 -27.45 -0.76
N MET A 43 -5.21 -26.84 -1.92
CA MET A 43 -4.98 -25.39 -2.04
C MET A 43 -6.12 -24.57 -1.43
N SER A 44 -7.35 -25.09 -1.38
CA SER A 44 -8.50 -24.43 -0.75
C SER A 44 -8.39 -24.35 0.77
N GLU A 45 -7.56 -25.20 1.38
CA GLU A 45 -7.36 -25.29 2.83
C GLU A 45 -6.07 -24.59 3.27
N LEU A 46 -5.44 -23.84 2.37
CA LEU A 46 -4.22 -23.08 2.62
C LEU A 46 -4.47 -21.58 2.59
N ILE A 47 -3.71 -20.87 3.42
CA ILE A 47 -3.67 -19.41 3.46
C ILE A 47 -2.20 -18.99 3.47
N LEU A 48 -1.85 -17.93 2.75
CA LEU A 48 -0.50 -17.35 2.83
C LEU A 48 -0.25 -16.82 4.25
N ASP A 49 0.89 -17.20 4.82
CA ASP A 49 1.30 -16.76 6.16
C ASP A 49 1.92 -15.35 6.15
N GLN A 50 2.35 -14.90 4.98
CA GLN A 50 2.74 -13.50 4.79
C GLN A 50 1.47 -12.65 4.82
N ALA A 51 1.42 -11.72 5.77
CA ALA A 51 0.41 -10.67 5.76
C ALA A 51 0.44 -10.02 4.36
N PRO A 52 -0.71 -9.87 3.68
CA PRO A 52 -0.74 -9.08 2.46
C PRO A 52 -0.17 -7.70 2.81
N ASP A 53 0.92 -7.32 2.15
CA ASP A 53 1.47 -5.98 2.23
C ASP A 53 0.43 -5.01 1.65
N TYR A 54 -0.58 -4.65 2.45
CA TYR A 54 -1.45 -3.50 2.18
C TYR A 54 -0.64 -2.19 2.15
N ALA A 55 0.65 -2.23 2.50
CA ALA A 55 1.61 -1.15 2.39
C ALA A 55 2.11 -0.90 0.95
N SER A 56 2.00 -1.87 0.03
CA SER A 56 2.67 -1.81 -1.28
C SER A 56 1.76 -1.43 -2.45
N SER A 57 0.44 -1.34 -2.22
CA SER A 57 -0.50 -0.82 -3.21
C SER A 57 -0.69 0.67 -2.99
N GLY A 58 0.02 1.50 -3.76
CA GLY A 58 0.10 2.97 -3.68
C GLY A 58 -1.23 3.73 -3.59
N SER A 59 -1.85 3.67 -2.42
CA SER A 59 -3.20 4.20 -2.17
C SER A 59 -3.29 4.97 -0.85
N PHE A 60 -2.28 4.88 0.03
CA PHE A 60 -2.25 5.67 1.26
C PHE A 60 -2.16 7.19 1.00
N LEU A 61 -1.40 7.61 -0.01
CA LEU A 61 -1.28 9.02 -0.39
C LEU A 61 -2.59 9.58 -0.97
N ILE A 62 -3.35 8.77 -1.71
CA ILE A 62 -4.62 9.17 -2.32
C ILE A 62 -5.66 9.40 -1.24
N TYR A 63 -5.86 8.42 -0.34
CA TYR A 63 -6.83 8.53 0.74
C TYR A 63 -6.45 9.65 1.74
N LYS A 64 -5.16 9.84 2.02
CA LYS A 64 -4.68 10.95 2.86
C LYS A 64 -4.95 12.31 2.19
N ALA A 65 -4.67 12.47 0.90
CA ALA A 65 -4.94 13.72 0.19
C ALA A 65 -6.45 14.01 0.10
N LEU A 66 -7.28 12.99 -0.12
CA LEU A 66 -8.73 13.14 -0.15
C LEU A 66 -9.28 13.54 1.24
N PHE A 67 -8.78 12.90 2.29
CA PHE A 67 -9.16 13.18 3.67
C PHE A 67 -8.78 14.60 4.09
N LEU A 68 -7.55 15.05 3.78
CA LEU A 68 -7.14 16.44 4.05
C LEU A 68 -8.01 17.45 3.29
N LYS A 69 -8.35 17.19 2.03
CA LYS A 69 -9.27 18.05 1.27
C LYS A 69 -10.64 18.16 1.93
N ALA A 70 -11.19 17.05 2.41
CA ALA A 70 -12.48 17.03 3.11
C ALA A 70 -12.43 17.80 4.43
N VAL A 71 -11.37 17.63 5.23
CA VAL A 71 -11.18 18.37 6.50
C VAL A 71 -11.03 19.88 6.24
N VAL A 72 -10.27 20.28 5.21
CA VAL A 72 -10.11 21.70 4.83
C VAL A 72 -11.43 22.31 4.32
N GLN A 73 -12.26 21.55 3.61
CA GLN A 73 -13.59 22.03 3.19
C GLN A 73 -14.56 22.14 4.37
N TYR A 74 -14.60 21.15 5.26
CA TYR A 74 -15.46 21.16 6.43
C TYR A 74 -15.14 22.34 7.36
N THR A 75 -13.86 22.59 7.61
CA THR A 75 -13.41 23.75 8.42
C THR A 75 -13.74 25.10 7.75
N TYR A 76 -13.74 25.17 6.42
CA TYR A 76 -14.17 26.37 5.69
C TYR A 76 -15.67 26.65 5.80
N SER A 77 -16.49 25.61 5.75
CA SER A 77 -17.95 25.74 5.83
C SER A 77 -18.43 26.21 7.21
N LYS A 78 -17.71 25.85 8.28
CA LYS A 78 -18.11 26.17 9.66
C LYS A 78 -17.63 27.55 10.14
N ASN A 79 -16.67 28.19 9.48
CA ASN A 79 -16.16 29.50 9.92
C ASN A 79 -15.61 30.38 8.76
N PRO A 80 -16.44 31.23 8.13
CA PRO A 80 -16.07 31.97 6.91
C PRO A 80 -15.08 33.12 7.15
N LYS A 81 -14.72 33.45 8.41
CA LYS A 81 -13.74 34.50 8.74
C LYS A 81 -12.27 34.04 8.55
N ILE A 82 -12.01 32.76 8.26
CA ILE A 82 -10.67 32.19 8.01
C ILE A 82 -10.28 32.30 6.51
N THR A 83 -10.67 33.39 5.85
CA THR A 83 -10.34 33.66 4.44
C THR A 83 -8.88 34.07 4.26
N THR A 84 -8.30 34.71 5.27
CA THR A 84 -6.91 35.21 5.26
C THR A 84 -5.89 34.08 5.31
N LEU A 85 -6.16 33.02 6.08
CA LEU A 85 -5.28 31.86 6.20
C LEU A 85 -5.32 30.96 4.95
N LYS A 86 -6.47 30.87 4.28
CA LYS A 86 -6.59 30.19 2.98
C LYS A 86 -5.73 30.84 1.89
N LYS A 87 -5.67 32.18 1.84
CA LYS A 87 -4.77 32.88 0.91
C LYS A 87 -3.29 32.59 1.19
N MET A 88 -2.89 32.50 2.46
CA MET A 88 -1.50 32.19 2.84
C MET A 88 -1.10 30.74 2.54
N ILE A 89 -1.97 29.77 2.83
CA ILE A 89 -1.69 28.33 2.56
C ILE A 89 -1.68 28.05 1.05
N GLN A 90 -2.53 28.73 0.27
CA GLN A 90 -2.52 28.64 -1.19
C GLN A 90 -1.25 29.27 -1.81
N LEU A 91 -0.68 30.30 -1.18
CA LEU A 91 0.62 30.88 -1.56
C LEU A 91 1.80 29.92 -1.27
N LEU A 92 1.73 29.18 -0.15
CA LEU A 92 2.72 28.17 0.25
C LEU A 92 2.70 26.92 -0.66
N PHE A 93 1.51 26.49 -1.10
CA PHE A 93 1.38 25.34 -2.03
C PHE A 93 1.72 25.68 -3.50
N PHE A 94 1.65 26.95 -3.91
CA PHE A 94 2.06 27.39 -5.26
C PHE A 94 3.53 27.82 -5.38
N TRP A 95 4.25 27.95 -4.26
CA TRP A 95 5.65 28.35 -4.23
C TRP A 95 6.63 27.46 -5.02
N PRO A 96 6.45 26.13 -5.18
CA PRO A 96 7.41 25.32 -5.91
C PRO A 96 7.37 25.53 -7.44
N LEU A 97 6.32 26.15 -7.98
CA LEU A 97 6.18 26.40 -9.42
C LEU A 97 6.71 27.77 -9.85
N PHE A 98 6.91 28.71 -8.92
CA PHE A 98 7.30 30.10 -9.23
C PHE A 98 8.82 30.34 -9.27
N LEU A 99 9.64 29.37 -8.85
CA LEU A 99 11.12 29.50 -8.90
C LEU A 99 11.75 28.91 -10.17
N LYS A 100 10.99 28.30 -11.08
CA LYS A 100 11.53 27.63 -12.28
C LYS A 100 11.54 28.47 -13.56
N THR A 101 11.16 29.75 -13.52
CA THR A 101 11.12 30.62 -14.72
C THR A 101 11.82 31.97 -14.59
N ARG A 102 12.67 32.21 -13.58
CA ARG A 102 13.67 33.30 -13.66
C ARG A 102 14.89 32.83 -14.48
N LYS A 103 14.67 32.55 -15.77
CA LYS A 103 15.73 32.57 -16.77
C LYS A 103 16.24 34.02 -16.88
N ILE A 104 17.52 34.19 -16.62
CA ILE A 104 18.47 34.94 -17.47
C ILE A 104 18.00 36.36 -17.85
N LYS A 105 18.41 37.35 -17.06
CA LYS A 105 18.69 38.71 -17.55
C LYS A 105 19.70 39.38 -16.63
N ARG A 106 20.98 39.22 -16.96
CA ARG A 106 22.18 39.99 -16.58
C ARG A 106 23.31 39.18 -17.22
N ILE A 107 23.96 39.63 -18.29
CA ILE A 107 24.83 40.80 -18.34
C ILE A 107 24.78 41.38 -19.76
N VAL A 108 24.64 42.70 -19.84
CA VAL A 108 24.97 43.54 -21.00
C VAL A 108 26.33 44.16 -20.68
N HIS A 109 27.35 43.86 -21.48
CA HIS A 109 28.22 44.83 -22.14
C HIS A 109 29.12 44.11 -23.16
#